data_AF-A0A1E1JNQ5-F1
#
_entry.id   AF-A0A1E1JNQ5-F1
#
_cell.length_a   1.000
_cell.length_b   1.000
_cell.length_c   1.000
_cell.angle_alpha   90.00
_cell.angle_beta   90.00
_cell.angle_gamma   90.00
#
_symmetry.space_group_name_H-M   'P 1'
#
loop_
_entity.id
_entity.type
_entity.pdbx_description
1 polymer ?
#
loop_
_entity_poly.entity_id
_entity_poly.type
_entity_poly.pdbx_seq_one_letter_code
_entity_poly.pdbx_strand_id
1 'polypeptide(L)'
;KGLADKVYFLPLVPDYVEQVIRSERPSGVLLTFGGQTGLNCGVELQKMGVFDKYNCKILGTPIQAIIDTEDRKVFSERIAEIGEKVAPSIAVYSVDEALNAAEQLGYPVMARAAFSLGGLG
;
A
#
# COMPACT_ATOMS: atom_id res chain seq x y z
N LYS A 1 -12.55 -29.37 -12.22
CA LYS A 1 -11.24 -28.86 -11.77
C LYS A 1 -11.36 -27.33 -11.73
N GLY A 2 -11.32 -26.75 -10.53
CA GLY A 2 -11.72 -25.37 -10.25
C GLY A 2 -10.55 -24.38 -10.13
N LEU A 3 -10.87 -23.11 -9.80
CA LEU A 3 -9.91 -22.00 -9.73
C LEU A 3 -8.94 -22.06 -8.52
N ALA A 4 -9.33 -22.68 -7.40
CA ALA A 4 -8.53 -22.81 -6.19
C ALA A 4 -8.96 -24.04 -5.38
N ASP A 5 -8.09 -24.57 -4.52
CA ASP A 5 -8.40 -25.69 -3.62
C ASP A 5 -9.40 -25.29 -2.52
N LYS A 6 -9.30 -24.05 -2.03
CA LYS A 6 -10.20 -23.47 -1.02
C LYS A 6 -10.52 -22.02 -1.35
N VAL A 7 -11.76 -21.62 -1.08
CA VAL A 7 -12.25 -20.25 -1.31
C VAL A 7 -12.96 -19.77 -0.04
N TYR A 8 -12.57 -18.59 0.44
CA TYR A 8 -13.15 -17.97 1.63
C TYR A 8 -13.99 -16.75 1.24
N PHE A 9 -15.28 -16.79 1.57
CA PHE A 9 -16.19 -15.65 1.43
C PHE A 9 -16.21 -14.86 2.74
N LEU A 10 -15.09 -14.20 3.03
CA LEU A 10 -14.89 -13.40 4.25
C LEU A 10 -14.54 -11.95 3.89
N PRO A 11 -14.80 -10.98 4.78
CA PRO A 11 -14.32 -9.62 4.61
C PRO A 11 -12.79 -9.57 4.49
N LEU A 12 -12.29 -8.78 3.53
CA LEU A 12 -10.85 -8.61 3.30
C LEU A 12 -10.25 -7.59 4.28
N VAL A 13 -10.23 -7.93 5.56
CA VAL A 13 -9.64 -7.12 6.65
C VAL A 13 -8.67 -7.95 7.49
N PRO A 14 -7.68 -7.33 8.18
CA PRO A 14 -6.56 -8.04 8.79
C PRO A 14 -6.98 -9.18 9.73
N ASP A 15 -7.99 -8.97 10.58
CA ASP A 15 -8.42 -9.97 11.56
C ASP A 15 -8.92 -11.28 10.91
N TYR A 16 -9.72 -11.19 9.85
CA TYR A 16 -10.23 -12.37 9.15
C TYR A 16 -9.13 -13.04 8.32
N VAL A 17 -8.26 -12.23 7.70
CA VAL A 17 -7.13 -12.78 6.92
C VAL A 17 -6.12 -13.49 7.82
N GLU A 18 -5.83 -12.96 9.02
CA GLU A 18 -5.00 -13.65 10.00
C GLU A 18 -5.62 -15.00 10.39
N GLN A 19 -6.94 -15.06 10.61
CA GLN A 19 -7.61 -16.33 10.94
C GLN A 19 -7.45 -17.36 9.82
N VAL A 20 -7.54 -16.94 8.55
CA VAL A 20 -7.29 -17.82 7.39
C VAL A 20 -5.84 -18.27 7.36
N ILE A 21 -4.86 -17.36 7.51
CA ILE A 21 -3.43 -17.70 7.56
C ILE A 21 -3.14 -18.68 8.70
N ARG A 22 -3.75 -18.47 9.88
CA ARG A 22 -3.60 -19.33 11.05
C ARG A 22 -4.15 -20.74 10.81
N SER A 23 -5.30 -20.86 10.13
CA SER A 23 -5.96 -22.14 9.86
C SER A 23 -5.28 -22.90 8.73
N GLU A 24 -4.92 -22.20 7.66
CA GLU A 24 -4.42 -22.81 6.42
C GLU A 24 -2.90 -22.96 6.38
N ARG A 25 -2.18 -22.19 7.21
CA ARG A 25 -0.70 -22.18 7.29
C ARG A 25 -0.04 -22.13 5.91
N PRO A 26 -0.41 -21.15 5.06
CA PRO A 26 0.20 -21.03 3.75
C PRO A 26 1.68 -20.69 3.87
N SER A 27 2.51 -21.25 2.98
CA SER A 27 3.93 -20.90 2.92
C SER A 27 4.17 -19.50 2.34
N GLY A 28 3.19 -18.94 1.63
CA GLY A 28 3.26 -17.58 1.15
C GLY A 28 1.94 -16.99 0.66
N VAL A 29 1.96 -15.68 0.43
CA VAL A 29 0.81 -14.85 0.06
C VAL A 29 1.16 -13.95 -1.13
N LEU A 30 0.21 -13.75 -2.05
CA LEU A 30 0.30 -12.80 -3.15
C LEU A 30 -0.64 -11.62 -2.87
N LEU A 31 -0.10 -10.42 -2.73
CA LEU A 31 -0.88 -9.21 -2.39
C LEU A 31 -1.27 -8.39 -3.63
N THR A 32 -0.58 -8.57 -4.75
CA THR A 32 -0.67 -7.71 -5.95
C THR A 32 -1.93 -7.92 -6.80
N PHE A 33 -2.76 -8.91 -6.48
CA PHE A 33 -3.97 -9.23 -7.25
C PHE A 33 -5.26 -8.70 -6.59
N GLY A 34 -5.18 -8.10 -5.40
CA GLY A 34 -6.34 -7.63 -4.62
C GLY A 34 -6.66 -6.14 -4.75
N GLY A 35 -6.03 -5.43 -5.70
CA GLY A 35 -6.10 -3.96 -5.77
C GLY A 35 -5.67 -3.28 -4.46
N GLN A 36 -6.15 -2.07 -4.21
CA GLN A 36 -5.77 -1.32 -3.01
C GLN A 36 -6.21 -2.00 -1.72
N THR A 37 -7.38 -2.65 -1.72
CA THR A 37 -7.89 -3.36 -0.54
C THR A 37 -6.94 -4.48 -0.12
N GLY A 38 -6.44 -5.26 -1.08
CA GLY A 38 -5.46 -6.32 -0.82
C GLY A 38 -4.11 -5.77 -0.36
N LEU A 39 -3.62 -4.70 -1.00
CA LEU A 39 -2.37 -4.05 -0.62
C LEU A 39 -2.43 -3.47 0.79
N ASN A 40 -3.46 -2.68 1.11
CA ASN A 40 -3.64 -2.08 2.43
C ASN A 40 -3.76 -3.15 3.52
N CYS A 41 -4.56 -4.19 3.28
CA CYS A 41 -4.68 -5.31 4.22
C CYS A 41 -3.33 -6.00 4.44
N GLY A 42 -2.56 -6.24 3.37
CA GLY A 42 -1.21 -6.78 3.46
C GLY A 42 -0.27 -5.90 4.28
N VAL A 43 -0.26 -4.59 4.04
CA VAL A 43 0.55 -3.61 4.79
C VAL A 43 0.21 -3.66 6.28
N GLU A 44 -1.07 -3.68 6.64
CA GLU A 44 -1.49 -3.78 8.05
C GLU A 44 -1.09 -5.12 8.68
N LEU A 45 -1.25 -6.24 7.98
CA LEU A 45 -0.81 -7.56 8.46
C LEU A 45 0.71 -7.61 8.71
N GLN A 46 1.50 -6.93 7.88
CA GLN A 46 2.95 -6.81 8.09
C GLN A 46 3.28 -5.96 9.32
N LYS A 47 2.60 -4.82 9.50
CA LYS A 47 2.76 -3.97 10.71
C LYS A 47 2.39 -4.74 11.98
N MET A 48 1.38 -5.60 11.91
CA MET A 48 0.97 -6.50 12.99
C MET A 48 1.93 -7.69 13.20
N GLY A 49 2.93 -7.89 12.33
CA GLY A 49 3.89 -9.00 12.40
C GLY A 49 3.28 -10.37 12.09
N VAL A 50 2.12 -10.42 11.43
CA VAL A 50 1.37 -11.67 11.16
C VAL A 50 2.18 -12.60 10.26
N PHE A 51 2.81 -12.07 9.22
CA PHE A 51 3.59 -12.88 8.27
C PHE A 51 4.76 -13.60 8.95
N ASP A 52 5.50 -12.90 9.81
CA ASP A 52 6.59 -13.49 10.58
C ASP A 52 6.07 -14.50 11.62
N LYS A 53 5.01 -14.15 12.34
CA LYS A 53 4.36 -15.00 13.35
C LYS A 53 3.94 -16.37 12.80
N TYR A 54 3.49 -16.43 11.55
CA TYR A 54 3.03 -17.67 10.91
C TYR A 54 4.00 -18.23 9.87
N ASN A 55 5.20 -17.66 9.72
CA ASN A 55 6.19 -18.03 8.71
C ASN A 55 5.60 -18.07 7.29
N CYS A 56 4.78 -17.07 6.97
CA CYS A 56 4.13 -16.89 5.67
C CYS A 56 4.89 -15.83 4.87
N LYS A 57 5.46 -16.20 3.73
CA LYS A 57 6.27 -15.29 2.92
C LYS A 57 5.43 -14.48 1.95
N ILE A 58 5.71 -13.20 1.83
CA ILE A 58 5.13 -12.39 0.75
C ILE A 58 5.83 -12.76 -0.55
N LEU A 59 5.05 -13.14 -1.55
CA LEU A 59 5.51 -13.54 -2.88
C LEU A 59 5.28 -12.39 -3.86
N GLY A 60 6.18 -12.27 -4.84
CA GLY A 60 6.15 -11.17 -5.81
C GLY A 60 6.81 -9.91 -5.27
N THR A 61 6.16 -8.76 -5.41
CA THR A 61 6.69 -7.48 -4.96
C THR A 61 6.87 -7.46 -3.44
N PRO A 62 8.08 -7.18 -2.91
CA PRO A 62 8.29 -7.06 -1.49
C PRO A 62 7.38 -6.01 -0.86
N ILE A 63 6.86 -6.28 0.32
CA ILE A 63 5.96 -5.34 1.00
C ILE A 63 6.59 -3.99 1.30
N GLN A 64 7.90 -3.97 1.56
CA GLN A 64 8.62 -2.71 1.72
C GLN A 64 8.58 -1.87 0.44
N ALA A 65 8.70 -2.51 -0.73
CA ALA A 65 8.59 -1.78 -2.00
C ALA A 65 7.17 -1.24 -2.20
N ILE A 66 6.13 -1.98 -1.79
CA ILE A 66 4.75 -1.48 -1.81
C ILE A 66 4.63 -0.25 -0.91
N ILE A 67 5.08 -0.33 0.35
CA ILE A 67 5.04 0.78 1.31
C ILE A 67 5.79 2.01 0.78
N ASP A 68 7.00 1.83 0.26
CA ASP A 68 7.84 2.90 -0.28
C ASP A 68 7.18 3.60 -1.48
N THR A 69 6.37 2.88 -2.27
CA THR A 69 5.68 3.45 -3.44
C THR A 69 4.33 4.11 -3.13
N GLU A 70 3.69 3.73 -2.02
CA GLU A 70 2.40 4.29 -1.61
C GLU A 70 2.55 5.61 -0.84
N ASP A 71 3.65 5.77 -0.08
CA ASP A 71 4.01 7.05 0.54
C ASP A 71 4.68 7.98 -0.49
N ARG A 72 4.02 9.11 -0.78
CA ARG A 72 4.50 10.06 -1.80
C ARG A 72 5.82 10.74 -1.44
N LYS A 73 6.08 10.95 -0.15
CA LYS A 73 7.33 11.53 0.32
C LYS A 73 8.45 10.52 0.09
N VAL A 74 8.27 9.29 0.57
CA VAL A 74 9.24 8.20 0.39
C VAL A 74 9.48 7.93 -1.09
N PHE A 75 8.43 7.90 -1.91
CA PHE A 75 8.55 7.73 -3.35
C PHE A 75 9.41 8.83 -3.99
N SER A 76 9.17 10.09 -3.64
CA SER A 76 9.94 11.22 -4.18
C SER A 76 11.42 11.15 -3.76
N GLU A 77 11.68 10.74 -2.51
CA GLU A 77 13.04 10.49 -2.00
C GLU A 77 13.74 9.36 -2.78
N ARG A 78 13.05 8.22 -3.01
CA ARG A 78 13.56 7.09 -3.80
C ARG A 78 13.87 7.46 -5.25
N ILE A 79 13.06 8.29 -5.88
CA ILE A 79 13.29 8.76 -7.26
C ILE A 79 14.49 9.73 -7.30
N ALA A 80 14.63 10.59 -6.28
CA ALA A 80 15.79 11.46 -6.16
C ALA A 80 17.11 10.68 -5.94
N GLU A 81 17.07 9.56 -5.20
CA GLU A 81 18.24 8.66 -5.00
C GLU A 81 18.82 8.13 -6.33
N ILE A 82 17.98 7.90 -7.34
CA ILE A 82 18.42 7.42 -8.66
C ILE A 82 18.72 8.55 -9.66
N GLY A 83 18.64 9.82 -9.23
CA GLY A 83 18.90 10.99 -10.06
C GLY A 83 17.77 11.35 -11.04
N GLU A 84 16.61 10.72 -10.88
CA GLU A 84 15.42 11.00 -11.69
C GLU A 84 14.62 12.17 -11.12
N LYS A 85 13.79 12.79 -11.95
CA LYS A 85 13.06 14.02 -11.59
C LYS A 85 11.58 13.74 -11.41
N VAL A 86 11.05 14.08 -10.24
CA VAL A 86 9.61 14.22 -10.00
C VAL A 86 9.19 15.68 -10.17
N ALA A 87 7.93 15.90 -10.54
CA ALA A 87 7.35 17.24 -10.48
C ALA A 87 7.45 17.78 -9.04
N PRO A 88 7.70 19.09 -8.86
CA PRO A 88 7.67 19.71 -7.54
C PRO A 88 6.35 19.38 -6.83
N SER A 89 6.44 18.75 -5.67
CA SER A 89 5.29 18.32 -4.90
C SER A 89 5.58 18.38 -3.40
N ILE A 90 4.54 18.60 -2.61
CA ILE A 90 4.61 18.72 -1.16
C ILE A 90 3.54 17.78 -0.59
N ALA A 91 3.95 16.88 0.31
CA ALA A 91 3.01 16.05 1.06
C ALA A 91 2.41 16.89 2.19
N VAL A 92 1.08 16.86 2.31
CA VAL A 92 0.30 17.67 3.26
C VAL A 92 -0.71 16.79 3.98
N TYR A 93 -1.02 17.14 5.23
CA TYR A 93 -1.91 16.37 6.10
C TYR A 93 -3.12 17.19 6.59
N SER A 94 -3.20 18.46 6.21
CA SER A 94 -4.32 19.36 6.52
C SER A 94 -4.67 20.26 5.34
N VAL A 95 -5.88 20.84 5.35
CA VAL A 95 -6.34 21.77 4.30
C VAL A 95 -5.47 23.03 4.28
N ASP A 96 -5.10 23.56 5.44
CA ASP A 96 -4.26 24.76 5.54
C ASP A 96 -2.85 24.52 4.97
N GLU A 97 -2.26 23.35 5.25
CA GLU A 97 -1.01 22.93 4.61
C GLU A 97 -1.14 22.82 3.10
N ALA A 98 -2.26 22.28 2.60
CA ALA A 98 -2.51 22.17 1.16
C ALA A 98 -2.59 23.53 0.47
N LEU A 99 -3.25 24.51 1.09
CA LEU A 99 -3.33 25.89 0.57
C LEU A 99 -1.96 26.57 0.54
N ASN A 100 -1.19 26.46 1.63
CA ASN A 100 0.17 26.99 1.71
C ASN A 100 1.09 26.33 0.66
N ALA A 101 0.98 25.02 0.48
CA ALA A 101 1.73 24.30 -0.54
C ALA A 101 1.35 24.75 -1.96
N ALA A 102 0.07 25.02 -2.21
CA ALA A 102 -0.40 25.48 -3.51
C ALA A 102 0.13 26.89 -3.86
N GLU A 103 0.20 27.79 -2.86
CA GLU A 103 0.82 29.11 -3.04
C GLU A 103 2.32 29.01 -3.32
N GLN A 104 3.04 28.12 -2.62
CA GLN A 104 4.47 27.91 -2.82
C GLN A 104 4.79 27.28 -4.19
N LEU A 105 3.96 26.34 -4.65
CA LEU A 105 4.15 25.64 -5.93
C LEU A 105 3.66 26.46 -7.13
N GLY A 106 2.69 27.37 -6.92
CA GLY A 106 2.06 28.18 -7.95
C GLY A 106 0.95 27.42 -8.68
N TYR A 107 -0.19 28.09 -8.88
CA TYR A 107 -1.33 27.50 -9.59
C TYR A 107 -1.12 27.41 -11.11
N PRO A 108 -1.71 26.39 -11.78
CA PRO A 108 -2.57 25.34 -11.23
C PRO A 108 -1.79 24.20 -10.56
N VAL A 109 -2.35 23.66 -9.47
CA VAL A 109 -1.79 22.50 -8.75
C VAL A 109 -2.71 21.28 -8.82
N MET A 110 -2.13 20.08 -8.69
CA MET A 110 -2.87 18.81 -8.67
C MET A 110 -2.76 18.16 -7.30
N ALA A 111 -3.90 17.94 -6.64
CA ALA A 111 -3.99 17.16 -5.42
C ALA A 111 -4.21 15.66 -5.74
N ARG A 112 -3.53 14.77 -5.00
CA ARG A 112 -3.71 13.32 -5.11
C ARG A 112 -3.59 12.68 -3.73
N ALA A 113 -4.55 11.85 -3.34
CA ALA A 113 -4.48 11.12 -2.07
C ALA A 113 -3.44 9.99 -2.12
N ALA A 114 -2.75 9.76 -0.99
CA ALA A 114 -1.90 8.58 -0.77
C ALA A 114 -2.76 7.34 -0.46
N PHE A 115 -2.22 6.13 -0.70
CA PHE A 115 -2.93 4.85 -0.47
C PHE A 115 -4.28 4.73 -1.19
N SER A 116 -4.42 5.37 -2.35
CA SER A 116 -5.63 5.38 -3.17
C SER A 116 -5.30 5.10 -4.64
N LEU A 117 -6.22 4.43 -5.34
CA LEU A 117 -6.15 4.20 -6.78
C LEU A 117 -7.32 4.88 -7.48
N GLY A 118 -7.13 5.27 -8.74
CA GLY A 118 -8.21 5.79 -9.59
C GLY A 118 -8.58 7.26 -9.33
N GLY A 119 -7.74 8.04 -8.67
CA GLY A 119 -8.03 9.45 -8.39
C GLY A 119 -9.10 9.66 -7.32
N LEU A 120 -9.27 8.70 -6.41
CA LEU A 120 -10.08 8.85 -5.20
C LEU A 120 -9.49 9.97 -4.33
N GLY A 121 -10.11 11.15 -4.39
CA GLY A 121 -9.65 12.41 -3.79
C GLY A 121 -10.19 13.58 -4.58
#